data_AF-A0A3P7EV36-F1
#
_entry.id   AF-A0A3P7EV36-F1
#
_cell.length_a   1.000
_cell.length_b   1.000
_cell.length_c   1.000
_cell.angle_alpha   90.00
_cell.angle_beta   90.00
_cell.angle_gamma   90.00
#
_symmetry.space_group_name_H-M   'P 1'
#
loop_
_entity.id
_entity.type
_entity.pdbx_description
1 polymer ?
#
loop_
_entity_poly.entity_id
_entity_poly.type
_entity_poly.pdbx_seq_one_letter_code
_entity_poly.pdbx_strand_id
1 'polypeptide(L)'
;MSIHIIMIILPLLSLIFPLIYCSSNYTVGTFPDSLVRPDLCSLSSPGFACDPDQLLKRFNHTLSGAEYLSKHLQRIRYATNCPCLEEDKSYGYCPSINSHGYTISIAVIRSIGMNSDNTMNAEDLNHTLQIFAEMLRRRQHRGQCADDALIVAVADWKAVYTSVGEVIGRALTSNVIMRINREAESLFANANYLYGLTFMVNRYGQILQHSIQSPEIKSWWMIWSRVMDSWLNIFLSLIVLISFIMLVILVIIRFCCSERQSYTVGRQFID
;
A
#
# COMPACT_ATOMS: atom_id res chain seq x y z
N MET A 1 -23.49 -52.17 -25.02
CA MET A 1 -23.78 -50.73 -25.06
C MET A 1 -22.59 -50.03 -25.69
N SER A 2 -22.84 -49.35 -26.80
CA SER A 2 -21.90 -49.18 -27.90
C SER A 2 -20.94 -48.02 -27.67
N ILE A 3 -19.65 -48.24 -27.99
CA ILE A 3 -18.56 -47.24 -27.98
C ILE A 3 -18.97 -45.94 -28.72
N HIS A 4 -19.87 -46.06 -29.71
CA HIS A 4 -20.45 -44.93 -30.42
C HIS A 4 -21.24 -43.95 -29.55
N ILE A 5 -21.94 -44.41 -28.51
CA ILE A 5 -22.68 -43.52 -27.60
C ILE A 5 -21.70 -42.68 -26.77
N ILE A 6 -20.61 -43.29 -26.30
CA ILE A 6 -19.56 -42.58 -25.56
C ILE A 6 -18.87 -41.54 -26.45
N MET A 7 -18.60 -41.87 -27.72
CA MET A 7 -17.99 -40.95 -28.68
C MET A 7 -18.87 -39.74 -29.04
N ILE A 8 -20.19 -39.83 -28.93
CA ILE A 8 -21.10 -38.72 -29.21
C ILE A 8 -21.32 -37.86 -27.94
N ILE A 9 -21.41 -38.49 -26.77
CA ILE A 9 -21.64 -37.77 -25.51
C ILE A 9 -20.40 -36.96 -25.09
N LEU A 10 -19.18 -37.48 -25.27
CA LEU A 10 -17.95 -36.79 -24.84
C LEU A 10 -17.73 -35.41 -25.50
N PRO A 11 -17.85 -35.25 -26.84
CA PRO A 11 -17.75 -33.93 -27.46
C PRO A 11 -18.94 -33.02 -27.12
N LEU A 12 -20.14 -33.58 -26.94
CA LEU A 12 -21.30 -32.80 -26.51
C LEU A 12 -21.11 -32.26 -25.09
N LEU A 13 -20.54 -33.05 -24.17
CA LEU A 13 -20.23 -32.59 -22.81
C LEU A 13 -19.20 -31.45 -22.84
N SER A 14 -18.18 -31.52 -23.72
CA SER A 14 -17.21 -30.42 -23.88
C SER A 14 -17.80 -29.15 -24.49
N LEU A 15 -18.93 -29.23 -25.21
CA LEU A 15 -19.67 -28.08 -25.71
C LEU A 15 -20.61 -27.48 -24.64
N ILE A 16 -21.10 -28.29 -23.69
CA ILE A 16 -22.04 -27.86 -22.62
C ILE A 16 -21.30 -27.35 -21.37
N PHE A 17 -19.99 -27.55 -21.27
CA PHE A 17 -19.15 -26.69 -20.44
C PHE A 17 -18.65 -25.53 -21.31
N PRO A 18 -19.44 -24.47 -21.58
CA PRO A 18 -18.77 -23.20 -21.73
C PRO A 18 -17.98 -23.11 -20.42
N LEU A 19 -16.65 -23.10 -20.51
CA LEU A 19 -15.88 -22.52 -19.43
C LEU A 19 -16.51 -21.14 -19.29
N ILE A 20 -17.39 -20.99 -18.31
CA ILE A 20 -17.80 -19.70 -17.81
C ILE A 20 -16.46 -19.21 -17.27
N TYR A 21 -15.71 -18.57 -18.15
CA TYR A 21 -14.51 -17.84 -17.84
C TYR A 21 -15.07 -16.63 -17.11
N CYS A 22 -15.53 -16.86 -15.87
CA CYS A 22 -15.81 -15.82 -14.92
C CYS A 22 -14.49 -15.07 -14.84
N SER A 23 -14.41 -13.93 -15.51
CA SER A 23 -13.38 -12.94 -15.23
C SER A 23 -13.51 -12.69 -13.73
N SER A 24 -12.60 -13.29 -12.96
CA SER A 24 -12.72 -13.31 -11.52
C SER A 24 -12.33 -11.94 -11.02
N ASN A 25 -13.34 -11.13 -10.68
CA ASN A 25 -13.12 -9.91 -9.96
C ASN A 25 -12.45 -10.23 -8.62
N TYR A 26 -11.15 -9.93 -8.50
CA TYR A 26 -10.36 -10.30 -7.33
C TYR A 26 -10.64 -9.35 -6.16
N THR A 27 -10.94 -9.91 -5.00
CA THR A 27 -10.95 -9.20 -3.73
C THR A 27 -9.64 -9.50 -2.99
N VAL A 28 -9.35 -8.75 -1.92
CA VAL A 28 -8.18 -9.03 -1.07
C VAL A 28 -8.19 -10.49 -0.60
N GLY A 29 -9.35 -11.04 -0.23
CA GLY A 29 -9.50 -12.41 0.26
C GLY A 29 -9.40 -13.49 -0.82
N THR A 30 -9.81 -13.19 -2.05
CA THR A 30 -9.82 -14.18 -3.16
C THR A 30 -8.55 -14.13 -4.03
N PHE A 31 -7.73 -13.09 -3.89
CA PHE A 31 -6.46 -13.00 -4.63
C PHE A 31 -5.50 -14.14 -4.21
N PRO A 32 -4.94 -14.92 -5.15
CA PRO A 32 -4.07 -16.03 -4.81
C PRO A 32 -2.73 -15.58 -4.20
N ASP A 33 -2.17 -16.38 -3.30
CA ASP A 33 -0.82 -16.16 -2.78
C ASP A 33 0.19 -16.96 -3.60
N SER A 34 1.06 -16.27 -4.33
CA SER A 34 2.09 -16.88 -5.18
C SER A 34 3.14 -17.70 -4.44
N LEU A 35 3.24 -17.60 -3.11
CA LEU A 35 4.11 -18.48 -2.31
C LEU A 35 3.45 -19.82 -1.96
N VAL A 36 2.12 -19.87 -1.95
CA VAL A 36 1.33 -21.06 -1.56
C VAL A 36 0.75 -21.76 -2.79
N ARG A 37 0.21 -20.99 -3.74
CA ARG A 37 -0.46 -21.45 -4.97
C ARG A 37 0.17 -20.79 -6.21
N PRO A 38 1.45 -21.10 -6.52
CA PRO A 38 2.12 -20.52 -7.68
C PRO A 38 1.43 -20.85 -9.01
N ASP A 39 0.76 -22.01 -9.09
CA ASP A 39 -0.04 -22.46 -10.23
C ASP A 39 -1.12 -21.45 -10.62
N LEU A 40 -1.76 -20.81 -9.64
CA LEU A 40 -2.81 -19.80 -9.85
C LEU A 40 -2.25 -18.43 -10.24
N CYS A 41 -0.93 -18.25 -10.17
CA CYS A 41 -0.23 -16.97 -10.38
C CYS A 41 0.62 -16.98 -11.66
N SER A 42 0.44 -17.96 -12.54
CA SER A 42 1.24 -18.15 -13.76
C SER A 42 2.73 -18.40 -13.47
N LEU A 43 3.02 -19.12 -12.38
CA LEU A 43 4.37 -19.51 -11.95
C LEU A 43 4.52 -21.04 -11.88
N SER A 44 5.71 -21.54 -12.22
CA SER A 44 6.08 -22.95 -12.02
C SER A 44 6.52 -23.30 -10.59
N SER A 45 6.85 -22.30 -9.77
CA SER A 45 7.32 -22.47 -8.39
C SER A 45 6.99 -21.24 -7.53
N PRO A 46 7.07 -21.32 -6.19
CA PRO A 46 6.81 -20.19 -5.31
C PRO A 46 7.59 -18.93 -5.70
N GLY A 47 6.91 -17.78 -5.75
CA GLY A 47 7.49 -16.54 -6.25
C GLY A 47 6.85 -15.27 -5.72
N PHE A 48 7.40 -14.12 -6.10
CA PHE A 48 6.99 -12.81 -5.59
C PHE A 48 6.09 -11.99 -6.54
N ALA A 49 5.87 -12.48 -7.76
CA ALA A 49 4.93 -11.89 -8.70
C ALA A 49 3.72 -12.81 -8.90
N CYS A 50 2.53 -12.25 -8.92
CA CYS A 50 1.31 -13.00 -9.20
C CYS A 50 0.49 -12.32 -10.28
N ASP A 51 0.23 -13.07 -11.36
CA ASP A 51 -0.56 -12.64 -12.52
C ASP A 51 -1.59 -13.73 -12.86
N PRO A 52 -2.69 -13.80 -12.11
CA PRO A 52 -3.72 -14.81 -12.33
C PRO A 52 -4.49 -14.60 -13.64
N ASP A 53 -4.58 -13.36 -14.14
CA ASP A 53 -5.30 -13.00 -15.38
C ASP A 53 -4.42 -13.08 -16.65
N GLN A 54 -3.16 -13.53 -16.52
CA GLN A 54 -2.20 -13.68 -17.61
C GLN A 54 -1.99 -12.40 -18.43
N LEU A 55 -1.95 -11.25 -17.75
CA LEU A 55 -1.78 -9.94 -18.35
C LEU A 55 -0.32 -9.64 -18.73
N LEU A 56 0.62 -10.34 -18.09
CA LEU A 56 2.04 -10.24 -18.38
C LEU A 56 2.41 -11.15 -19.54
N LYS A 57 2.56 -10.54 -20.72
CA LYS A 57 3.08 -11.19 -21.92
C LYS A 57 4.33 -12.00 -21.59
N ARG A 58 4.49 -13.16 -22.23
CA ARG A 58 5.69 -13.99 -22.04
C ARG A 58 6.94 -13.19 -22.40
N PHE A 59 7.97 -13.30 -21.57
CA PHE A 59 9.26 -12.66 -21.81
C PHE A 59 10.02 -13.35 -22.95
N ASN A 60 9.96 -14.68 -22.98
CA ASN A 60 10.49 -15.51 -24.07
C ASN A 60 9.69 -16.83 -24.17
N HIS A 61 10.16 -17.79 -24.98
CA HIS A 61 9.45 -19.06 -25.18
C HIS A 61 9.29 -19.92 -23.91
N THR A 62 10.16 -19.73 -22.91
CA THR A 62 10.23 -20.60 -21.71
C THR A 62 9.76 -19.93 -20.43
N LEU A 63 9.79 -18.60 -20.35
CA LEU A 63 9.58 -17.84 -19.12
C LEU A 63 8.34 -16.95 -19.25
N SER A 64 7.37 -17.16 -18.36
CA SER A 64 6.22 -16.24 -18.25
C SER A 64 6.69 -14.85 -17.79
N GLY A 65 5.89 -13.81 -18.05
CA GLY A 65 6.20 -12.47 -17.54
C GLY A 65 6.23 -12.43 -16.01
N ALA A 66 5.35 -13.19 -15.35
CA ALA A 66 5.35 -13.34 -13.90
C ALA A 66 6.63 -14.01 -13.38
N GLU A 67 7.10 -15.08 -14.05
CA GLU A 67 8.34 -15.76 -13.66
C GLU A 67 9.57 -14.88 -13.87
N TYR A 68 9.60 -14.10 -14.95
CA TYR A 68 10.64 -13.11 -15.21
C TYR A 68 10.73 -12.09 -14.06
N LEU A 69 9.60 -11.47 -13.70
CA LEU A 69 9.55 -10.52 -12.59
C LEU A 69 9.89 -11.19 -11.27
N SER A 70 9.38 -12.38 -10.99
CA SER A 70 9.65 -13.12 -9.75
C SER A 70 11.15 -13.36 -9.53
N LYS A 71 11.87 -13.81 -10.57
CA LYS A 71 13.33 -13.98 -10.51
C LYS A 71 14.05 -12.66 -10.23
N HIS A 72 13.54 -11.57 -10.79
CA HIS A 72 14.15 -10.25 -10.62
C HIS A 72 13.93 -9.68 -9.21
N LEU A 73 12.72 -9.84 -8.67
CA LEU A 73 12.37 -9.50 -7.28
C LEU A 73 13.23 -10.31 -6.28
N GLN A 74 13.41 -11.60 -6.56
CA GLN A 74 14.26 -12.47 -5.73
C GLN A 74 15.72 -12.01 -5.73
N ARG A 75 16.26 -11.53 -6.87
CA ARG A 75 17.61 -10.94 -6.91
C ARG A 75 17.73 -9.70 -6.04
N ILE A 76 16.74 -8.82 -6.02
CA ILE A 76 16.76 -7.63 -5.14
C ILE A 76 16.79 -8.06 -3.67
N ARG A 77 15.97 -9.04 -3.30
CA ARG A 77 15.92 -9.60 -1.95
C ARG A 77 17.24 -10.21 -1.50
N TYR A 78 18.01 -10.82 -2.40
CA TYR A 78 19.35 -11.36 -2.10
C TYR A 78 20.48 -10.33 -2.22
N ALA A 79 20.31 -9.28 -3.02
CA ALA A 79 21.32 -8.25 -3.22
C ALA A 79 21.26 -7.11 -2.20
N THR A 80 20.26 -7.12 -1.32
CA THR A 80 20.10 -6.12 -0.26
C THR A 80 20.27 -6.78 1.11
N ASN A 81 20.78 -6.04 2.08
CA ASN A 81 20.86 -6.52 3.46
C ASN A 81 19.53 -6.33 4.16
N CYS A 82 19.29 -7.12 5.20
CA CYS A 82 18.12 -6.96 6.05
C CYS A 82 18.16 -5.58 6.73
N PRO A 83 17.12 -4.73 6.58
CA PRO A 83 17.16 -3.32 6.96
C PRO A 83 16.67 -3.03 8.39
N CYS A 84 16.20 -4.06 9.10
CA CYS A 84 15.60 -3.90 10.42
C CYS A 84 16.62 -3.38 11.43
N LEU A 85 16.25 -2.32 12.13
CA LEU A 85 17.00 -1.79 13.26
C LEU A 85 16.41 -2.27 14.59
N GLU A 86 17.14 -2.05 15.69
CA GLU A 86 16.65 -2.34 17.04
C GLU A 86 15.35 -1.60 17.38
N GLU A 87 15.14 -0.41 16.81
CA GLU A 87 13.91 0.38 16.93
C GLU A 87 12.71 -0.24 16.17
N ASP A 88 12.95 -1.16 15.23
CA ASP A 88 11.92 -1.81 14.41
C ASP A 88 11.36 -3.07 15.07
N LYS A 89 11.79 -3.42 16.29
CA LYS A 89 11.38 -4.64 17.00
C LYS A 89 9.87 -4.83 17.15
N SER A 90 9.10 -3.74 17.15
CA SER A 90 7.63 -3.82 17.16
C SER A 90 7.04 -4.36 15.85
N TYR A 91 7.75 -4.21 14.73
CA TYR A 91 7.39 -4.77 13.42
C TYR A 91 8.02 -6.14 13.18
N GLY A 92 9.15 -6.43 13.83
CA GLY A 92 9.87 -7.69 13.76
C GLY A 92 11.39 -7.47 13.75
N TYR A 93 12.15 -8.47 13.31
CA TYR A 93 13.63 -8.41 13.36
C TYR A 93 14.26 -9.26 12.26
N CYS A 94 15.53 -8.98 11.96
CA CYS A 94 16.33 -9.83 11.07
C CYS A 94 16.74 -11.10 11.83
N PRO A 95 16.26 -12.30 11.44
CA PRO A 95 16.69 -13.53 12.08
C PRO A 95 18.17 -13.80 11.81
N SER A 96 18.86 -14.41 12.77
CA SER A 96 20.28 -14.76 12.62
C SER A 96 20.53 -15.81 11.55
N ILE A 97 19.53 -16.64 11.26
CA ILE A 97 19.54 -17.69 10.25
C ILE A 97 18.48 -17.33 9.21
N ASN A 98 18.86 -17.37 7.92
CA ASN A 98 17.98 -17.09 6.78
C ASN A 98 17.38 -15.67 6.75
N SER A 99 18.08 -14.67 7.30
CA SER A 99 17.69 -13.29 7.02
C SER A 99 17.81 -12.97 5.53
N HIS A 100 16.96 -12.07 5.08
CA HIS A 100 16.95 -11.59 3.71
C HIS A 100 16.83 -10.08 3.67
N GLY A 101 17.14 -9.48 2.52
CA GLY A 101 16.94 -8.07 2.29
C GLY A 101 15.48 -7.68 2.08
N TYR A 102 15.30 -6.46 1.59
CA TYR A 102 13.99 -5.90 1.27
C TYR A 102 13.18 -6.83 0.35
N THR A 103 11.87 -6.89 0.59
CA THR A 103 10.98 -7.77 -0.18
C THR A 103 10.00 -6.98 -1.00
N ILE A 104 10.10 -7.05 -2.31
CA ILE A 104 9.13 -6.46 -3.21
C ILE A 104 8.28 -7.58 -3.80
N SER A 105 6.98 -7.35 -3.87
CA SER A 105 6.01 -8.23 -4.48
C SER A 105 5.16 -7.50 -5.51
N ILE A 106 4.56 -8.26 -6.43
CA ILE A 106 3.73 -7.72 -7.49
C ILE A 106 2.42 -8.51 -7.56
N ALA A 107 1.31 -7.80 -7.66
CA ALA A 107 0.00 -8.32 -8.02
C ALA A 107 -0.47 -7.64 -9.31
N VAL A 108 -0.80 -8.42 -10.33
CA VAL A 108 -1.32 -7.91 -11.61
C VAL A 108 -2.69 -8.53 -11.84
N ILE A 109 -3.71 -7.68 -11.94
CA ILE A 109 -5.10 -8.13 -12.10
C ILE A 109 -5.81 -7.28 -13.16
N ARG A 110 -6.84 -7.85 -13.75
CA ARG A 110 -7.67 -7.14 -14.73
C ARG A 110 -8.51 -6.08 -14.04
N SER A 111 -9.22 -6.49 -12.99
CA SER A 111 -10.13 -5.65 -12.22
C SER A 111 -10.19 -6.08 -10.75
N ILE A 112 -10.58 -5.15 -9.88
CA ILE A 112 -10.84 -5.39 -8.46
C ILE A 112 -12.34 -5.65 -8.26
N GLY A 113 -12.66 -6.67 -7.47
CA GLY A 113 -14.03 -6.93 -7.05
C GLY A 113 -14.56 -5.84 -6.13
N MET A 114 -15.57 -5.14 -6.62
CA MET A 114 -16.30 -4.09 -5.91
C MET A 114 -17.71 -4.57 -5.60
N ASN A 115 -18.22 -4.19 -4.43
CA ASN A 115 -19.58 -4.52 -4.02
C ASN A 115 -20.63 -3.52 -4.56
N SER A 116 -20.24 -2.42 -5.21
CA SER A 116 -21.15 -1.36 -5.64
C SER A 116 -21.16 -1.18 -7.16
N ASP A 117 -22.35 -1.15 -7.76
CA ASP A 117 -22.59 -0.86 -9.19
C ASP A 117 -22.44 0.62 -9.57
N ASN A 118 -22.09 1.49 -8.62
CA ASN A 118 -21.96 2.92 -8.88
C ASN A 118 -20.72 3.20 -9.74
N THR A 119 -20.89 4.02 -10.78
CA THR A 119 -19.79 4.58 -11.56
C THR A 119 -18.87 5.38 -10.64
N MET A 120 -17.67 4.85 -10.37
CA MET A 120 -16.67 5.52 -9.56
C MET A 120 -16.08 6.73 -10.30
N ASN A 121 -15.84 7.79 -9.54
CA ASN A 121 -14.96 8.86 -10.04
C ASN A 121 -13.48 8.43 -9.90
N ALA A 122 -12.56 9.24 -10.43
CA ALA A 122 -11.13 8.91 -10.39
C ALA A 122 -10.54 8.88 -8.96
N GLU A 123 -11.10 9.66 -8.03
CA GLU A 123 -10.66 9.72 -6.63
C GLU A 123 -11.03 8.44 -5.89
N ASP A 124 -12.27 7.96 -6.06
CA ASP A 124 -12.79 6.70 -5.51
C ASP A 124 -11.98 5.50 -6.00
N LEU A 125 -11.57 5.51 -7.27
CA LEU A 125 -10.74 4.48 -7.88
C LEU A 125 -9.35 4.44 -7.24
N ASN A 126 -8.69 5.59 -7.13
CA ASN A 126 -7.37 5.67 -6.53
C ASN A 126 -7.40 5.28 -5.04
N HIS A 127 -8.42 5.72 -4.31
CA HIS A 127 -8.62 5.35 -2.91
C HIS A 127 -8.86 3.84 -2.75
N THR A 128 -9.69 3.25 -3.62
CA THR A 128 -9.94 1.80 -3.60
C THR A 128 -8.68 1.01 -3.91
N LEU A 129 -7.91 1.43 -4.92
CA LEU A 129 -6.64 0.78 -5.26
C LEU A 129 -5.63 0.85 -4.11
N GLN A 130 -5.54 2.00 -3.44
CA GLN A 130 -4.69 2.17 -2.25
C GLN A 130 -5.09 1.21 -1.12
N ILE A 131 -6.38 1.14 -0.78
CA ILE A 131 -6.88 0.22 0.25
C ILE A 131 -6.60 -1.22 -0.14
N PHE A 132 -6.88 -1.60 -1.39
CA PHE A 132 -6.63 -2.94 -1.88
C PHE A 132 -5.16 -3.32 -1.76
N ALA A 133 -4.25 -2.45 -2.20
CA ALA A 133 -2.81 -2.68 -2.12
C ALA A 133 -2.33 -2.81 -0.67
N GLU A 134 -2.79 -1.94 0.23
CA GLU A 134 -2.41 -1.99 1.64
C GLU A 134 -2.90 -3.27 2.32
N MET A 135 -4.18 -3.60 2.13
CA MET A 135 -4.78 -4.79 2.73
C MET A 135 -4.17 -6.08 2.18
N LEU A 136 -3.88 -6.13 0.87
CA LEU A 136 -3.23 -7.28 0.25
C LEU A 136 -1.78 -7.44 0.72
N ARG A 137 -1.02 -6.35 0.82
CA ARG A 137 0.36 -6.37 1.35
C ARG A 137 0.36 -6.92 2.77
N ARG A 138 -0.48 -6.37 3.65
CA ARG A 138 -0.60 -6.81 5.05
C ARG A 138 -1.01 -8.27 5.17
N ARG A 139 -1.93 -8.74 4.32
CA ARG A 139 -2.34 -10.15 4.29
C ARG A 139 -1.19 -11.07 3.85
N GLN A 140 -0.40 -10.66 2.84
CA GLN A 140 0.71 -11.46 2.34
C GLN A 140 1.94 -11.43 3.27
N HIS A 141 2.12 -10.34 4.03
CA HIS A 141 3.14 -10.17 5.08
C HIS A 141 4.52 -10.75 4.70
N ARG A 142 5.09 -10.28 3.59
CA ARG A 142 6.29 -10.89 2.98
C ARG A 142 7.61 -10.40 3.58
N GLY A 143 7.54 -9.42 4.48
CA GLY A 143 8.67 -8.83 5.19
C GLY A 143 8.97 -9.52 6.52
N GLN A 144 10.10 -9.16 7.12
CA GLN A 144 10.54 -9.56 8.46
C GLN A 144 10.26 -8.48 9.50
N CYS A 145 10.20 -7.21 9.08
CA CYS A 145 10.00 -6.06 9.97
C CYS A 145 9.30 -4.90 9.26
N ALA A 146 8.27 -5.18 8.45
CA ALA A 146 7.68 -4.20 7.54
C ALA A 146 8.68 -3.61 6.51
N ASP A 147 9.64 -4.44 6.08
CA ASP A 147 10.60 -4.21 5.00
C ASP A 147 10.08 -4.68 3.63
N ASP A 148 8.75 -4.83 3.51
CA ASP A 148 8.07 -5.31 2.32
C ASP A 148 7.27 -4.24 1.59
N ALA A 149 7.24 -4.34 0.26
CA ALA A 149 6.39 -3.54 -0.61
C ALA A 149 5.58 -4.44 -1.55
N LEU A 150 4.40 -3.96 -1.93
CA LEU A 150 3.53 -4.59 -2.92
C LEU A 150 3.16 -3.57 -3.99
N ILE A 151 3.52 -3.87 -5.24
CA ILE A 151 3.07 -3.14 -6.42
C ILE A 151 1.81 -3.82 -6.94
N VAL A 152 0.69 -3.11 -7.00
CA VAL A 152 -0.56 -3.58 -7.59
C VAL A 152 -0.78 -2.87 -8.91
N ALA A 153 -0.96 -3.62 -9.99
CA ALA A 153 -1.35 -3.11 -11.29
C ALA A 153 -2.75 -3.62 -11.67
N VAL A 154 -3.67 -2.69 -11.96
CA VAL A 154 -5.05 -2.99 -12.37
C VAL A 154 -5.23 -2.57 -13.82
N ALA A 155 -5.40 -3.56 -14.70
CA ALA A 155 -5.31 -3.32 -16.14
C ALA A 155 -6.49 -2.53 -16.71
N ASP A 156 -7.71 -2.81 -16.27
CA ASP A 156 -8.90 -2.11 -16.77
C ASP A 156 -8.89 -0.63 -16.36
N TRP A 157 -8.23 -0.32 -15.24
CA TRP A 157 -8.09 1.05 -14.73
C TRP A 157 -6.81 1.73 -15.22
N LYS A 158 -5.91 1.01 -15.90
CA LYS A 158 -4.57 1.46 -16.28
C LYS A 158 -3.81 2.11 -15.12
N ALA A 159 -4.03 1.59 -13.92
CA ALA A 159 -3.57 2.19 -12.67
C ALA A 159 -2.58 1.28 -11.95
N VAL A 160 -1.58 1.90 -11.31
CA VAL A 160 -0.58 1.22 -10.52
C VAL A 160 -0.41 1.94 -9.19
N TYR A 161 -0.34 1.17 -8.11
CA TYR A 161 -0.10 1.67 -6.77
C TYR A 161 0.91 0.79 -6.04
N THR A 162 1.77 1.42 -5.24
CA THR A 162 2.75 0.71 -4.41
C THR A 162 2.41 0.93 -2.94
N SER A 163 2.01 -0.13 -2.24
CA SER A 163 1.95 -0.13 -0.77
C SER A 163 3.32 -0.51 -0.22
N VAL A 164 3.74 0.17 0.85
CA VAL A 164 5.04 -0.01 1.49
C VAL A 164 4.87 -0.19 3.00
N GLY A 165 5.63 -1.09 3.58
CA GLY A 165 5.80 -1.18 5.03
C GLY A 165 6.66 -0.04 5.57
N GLU A 166 6.60 0.15 6.89
CA GLU A 166 7.22 1.27 7.60
C GLU A 166 8.74 1.32 7.42
N VAL A 167 9.42 0.16 7.40
CA VAL A 167 10.88 0.09 7.29
C VAL A 167 11.35 0.34 5.87
N ILE A 168 10.71 -0.28 4.86
CA ILE A 168 11.05 -0.01 3.46
C ILE A 168 10.65 1.39 3.02
N GLY A 169 9.60 1.97 3.62
CA GLY A 169 9.13 3.33 3.37
C GLY A 169 10.15 4.43 3.70
N ARG A 170 11.18 4.12 4.50
CA ARG A 170 12.33 5.01 4.73
C ARG A 170 13.18 5.23 3.49
N ALA A 171 13.27 4.21 2.63
CA ALA A 171 14.00 4.26 1.36
C ALA A 171 13.06 4.58 0.19
N LEU A 172 11.92 3.89 0.12
CA LEU A 172 10.87 4.10 -0.88
C LEU A 172 9.80 5.04 -0.36
N THR A 173 10.15 6.32 -0.19
CA THR A 173 9.20 7.35 0.23
C THR A 173 8.12 7.61 -0.83
N SER A 174 6.98 8.18 -0.43
CA SER A 174 5.88 8.53 -1.35
C SER A 174 6.33 9.41 -2.53
N ASN A 175 7.27 10.33 -2.29
CA ASN A 175 7.82 11.19 -3.35
C ASN A 175 8.65 10.38 -4.37
N VAL A 176 9.45 9.42 -3.89
CA VAL A 176 10.23 8.51 -4.73
C VAL A 176 9.30 7.62 -5.56
N ILE A 177 8.29 7.02 -4.93
CA ILE A 177 7.29 6.18 -5.59
C ILE A 177 6.53 6.99 -6.67
N MET A 178 6.04 8.18 -6.32
CA MET A 178 5.30 9.05 -7.24
C MET A 178 6.16 9.42 -8.47
N ARG A 179 7.43 9.76 -8.25
CA ARG A 179 8.36 10.08 -9.36
C ARG A 179 8.53 8.88 -10.30
N ILE A 180 8.79 7.70 -9.75
CA ILE A 180 8.97 6.47 -10.54
C ILE A 180 7.68 6.09 -11.27
N ASN A 181 6.51 6.28 -10.64
CA ASN A 181 5.23 6.02 -11.28
C ASN A 181 4.99 6.93 -12.50
N ARG A 182 5.31 8.23 -12.37
CA ARG A 182 5.25 9.19 -13.49
C ARG A 182 6.21 8.82 -14.63
N GLU A 183 7.43 8.39 -14.30
CA GLU A 183 8.40 7.91 -15.31
C GLU A 183 7.87 6.67 -16.06
N ALA A 184 7.10 5.81 -15.38
CA ALA A 184 6.54 4.57 -15.94
C ALA A 184 5.15 4.76 -16.60
N GLU A 185 4.49 5.91 -16.43
CA GLU A 185 3.09 6.15 -16.81
C GLU A 185 2.81 5.83 -18.28
N SER A 186 3.72 6.23 -19.18
CA SER A 186 3.60 5.96 -20.61
C SER A 186 3.61 4.47 -20.95
N LEU A 187 4.29 3.63 -20.15
CA LEU A 187 4.31 2.18 -20.34
C LEU A 187 2.97 1.56 -19.95
N PHE A 188 2.36 2.02 -18.86
CA PHE A 188 1.05 1.55 -18.41
C PHE A 188 -0.09 2.05 -19.29
N ALA A 189 -0.02 3.29 -19.77
CA ALA A 189 -1.00 3.86 -20.71
C ALA A 189 -1.11 3.02 -22.01
N ASN A 190 0.01 2.45 -22.45
CA ASN A 190 0.13 1.57 -23.61
C ASN A 190 -0.09 0.08 -23.28
N ALA A 191 -0.62 -0.26 -22.10
CA ALA A 191 -0.84 -1.62 -21.62
C ALA A 191 0.42 -2.50 -21.64
N ASN A 192 1.61 -1.89 -21.52
CA ASN A 192 2.89 -2.58 -21.51
C ASN A 192 3.33 -2.93 -20.08
N TYR A 193 2.48 -3.69 -19.37
CA TYR A 193 2.62 -3.95 -17.93
C TYR A 193 3.95 -4.62 -17.56
N LEU A 194 4.41 -5.61 -18.32
CA LEU A 194 5.68 -6.29 -18.04
C LEU A 194 6.85 -5.30 -18.01
N TYR A 195 6.95 -4.41 -19.00
CA TYR A 195 8.03 -3.44 -19.08
C TYR A 195 7.87 -2.33 -18.04
N GLY A 196 6.65 -1.84 -17.81
CA GLY A 196 6.37 -0.85 -16.76
C GLY A 196 6.76 -1.36 -15.37
N LEU A 197 6.35 -2.58 -15.03
CA LEU A 197 6.69 -3.22 -13.75
C LEU A 197 8.20 -3.50 -13.66
N THR A 198 8.82 -3.99 -14.73
CA THR A 198 10.27 -4.23 -14.76
C THR A 198 11.04 -2.93 -14.52
N PHE A 199 10.59 -1.82 -15.13
CA PHE A 199 11.16 -0.50 -14.91
C PHE A 199 11.04 -0.09 -13.43
N MET A 200 9.84 -0.17 -12.84
CA MET A 200 9.63 0.17 -11.42
C MET A 200 10.51 -0.67 -10.50
N VAL A 201 10.55 -1.99 -10.71
CA VAL A 201 11.37 -2.92 -9.92
C VAL A 201 12.85 -2.61 -10.03
N ASN A 202 13.35 -2.27 -11.23
CA ASN A 202 14.74 -1.85 -11.42
C ASN A 202 15.07 -0.59 -10.62
N ARG A 203 14.20 0.43 -10.68
CA ARG A 203 14.39 1.68 -9.97
C ARG A 203 14.34 1.48 -8.46
N TYR A 204 13.38 0.70 -7.97
CA TYR A 204 13.31 0.34 -6.55
C TYR A 204 14.55 -0.44 -6.11
N GLY A 205 14.97 -1.46 -6.87
CA GLY A 205 16.17 -2.23 -6.58
C GLY A 205 17.42 -1.36 -6.46
N GLN A 206 17.63 -0.42 -7.38
CA GLN A 206 18.74 0.53 -7.34
C GLN A 206 18.70 1.37 -6.05
N ILE A 207 17.54 1.90 -5.67
CA ILE A 207 17.42 2.72 -4.45
C ILE A 207 17.69 1.89 -3.20
N LEU A 208 17.11 0.70 -3.11
CA LEU A 208 17.22 -0.15 -1.94
C LEU A 208 18.64 -0.65 -1.70
N GLN A 209 19.39 -0.95 -2.77
CA GLN A 209 20.81 -1.34 -2.69
C GLN A 209 21.69 -0.24 -2.08
N HIS A 210 21.36 1.03 -2.31
CA HIS A 210 22.16 2.16 -1.79
C HIS A 210 21.60 2.75 -0.48
N SER A 211 20.42 2.33 -0.03
CA SER A 211 19.71 2.93 1.11
C SER A 211 20.40 2.75 2.48
N ILE A 212 21.23 1.72 2.65
CA ILE A 212 21.84 1.38 3.95
C ILE A 212 23.06 2.26 4.26
N GLN A 213 23.61 2.97 3.28
CA GLN A 213 24.83 3.78 3.48
C GLN A 213 24.61 5.12 4.19
N SER A 214 23.39 5.46 4.64
CA SER A 214 23.15 6.73 5.36
C SER A 214 22.64 6.55 6.79
N PRO A 215 23.48 6.08 7.72
CA PRO A 215 23.20 6.23 9.15
C PRO A 215 23.13 7.72 9.56
N GLU A 216 23.84 8.62 8.88
CA GLU A 216 23.93 10.04 9.27
C GLU A 216 22.66 10.85 9.02
N ILE A 217 21.97 10.67 7.88
CA ILE A 217 20.71 11.39 7.59
C ILE A 217 19.59 10.92 8.53
N LYS A 218 19.65 9.66 8.98
CA LYS A 218 18.67 9.01 9.87
C LYS A 218 18.65 9.64 11.27
N SER A 219 19.81 9.98 11.82
CA SER A 219 19.94 10.65 13.11
C SER A 219 19.16 11.97 13.13
N TRP A 220 19.34 12.80 12.09
CA TRP A 220 18.74 14.12 12.03
C TRP A 220 17.21 14.06 11.92
N TRP A 221 16.65 13.27 11.01
CA TRP A 221 15.20 13.21 10.85
C TRP A 221 14.50 12.68 12.12
N MET A 222 15.10 11.71 12.82
CA MET A 222 14.58 11.21 14.10
C MET A 222 14.68 12.21 15.25
N ILE A 223 15.75 13.01 15.30
CA ILE A 223 15.84 14.12 16.26
C ILE A 223 14.70 15.10 15.97
N TRP A 224 14.47 15.45 14.71
CA TRP A 224 13.42 16.39 14.34
C TRP A 224 12.00 15.84 14.57
N SER A 225 11.71 14.56 14.32
CA SER A 225 10.36 14.01 14.57
C SER A 225 10.01 13.98 16.06
N ARG A 226 10.93 13.53 16.92
CA ARG A 226 10.73 13.57 18.38
C ARG A 226 10.61 15.00 18.92
N VAL A 227 11.39 15.92 18.36
CA VAL A 227 11.26 17.35 18.69
C VAL A 227 9.88 17.84 18.26
N MET A 228 9.43 17.56 17.04
CA MET A 228 8.12 18.02 16.54
C MET A 228 6.94 17.44 17.33
N ASP A 229 6.97 16.14 17.68
CA ASP A 229 5.91 15.51 18.49
C ASP A 229 5.85 16.10 19.91
N SER A 230 7.01 16.34 20.52
CA SER A 230 7.09 16.98 21.82
C SER A 230 6.60 18.43 21.76
N TRP A 231 7.01 19.19 20.72
CA TRP A 231 6.59 20.56 20.52
C TRP A 231 5.09 20.69 20.23
N LEU A 232 4.50 19.76 19.46
CA LEU A 232 3.06 19.74 19.21
C LEU A 232 2.28 19.59 20.53
N ASN A 233 2.71 18.67 21.40
CA ASN A 233 2.09 18.48 22.72
C ASN A 233 2.26 19.70 23.63
N ILE A 234 3.46 20.30 23.63
CA ILE A 234 3.71 21.54 24.38
C ILE A 234 2.79 22.67 23.86
N PHE A 235 2.66 22.82 22.55
CA PHE A 235 1.84 23.84 21.92
C PHE A 235 0.35 23.65 22.23
N LEU A 236 -0.15 22.42 22.14
CA LEU A 236 -1.53 22.08 22.51
C LEU A 236 -1.80 22.34 23.99
N SER A 237 -0.88 21.96 24.87
CA SER A 237 -0.98 22.24 26.32
C SER A 237 -1.03 23.74 26.61
N LEU A 238 -0.21 24.53 25.91
CA LEU A 238 -0.21 26.00 26.00
C LEU A 238 -1.53 26.61 25.54
N ILE A 239 -2.13 26.12 24.45
CA ILE A 239 -3.45 26.57 23.97
C ILE A 239 -4.55 26.29 25.00
N VAL A 240 -4.54 25.09 25.59
CA VAL A 240 -5.50 24.73 26.65
C VAL A 240 -5.33 25.63 27.88
N LEU A 241 -4.09 25.90 28.29
CA LEU A 241 -3.82 26.79 29.42
C LEU A 241 -4.27 28.23 29.14
N ILE A 242 -3.95 28.78 27.96
CA ILE A 242 -4.35 30.14 27.57
C ILE A 242 -5.87 30.27 27.50
N SER A 243 -6.55 29.30 26.89
CA SER A 243 -8.02 29.30 26.83
C SER A 243 -8.67 29.23 28.21
N PHE A 244 -8.10 28.46 29.14
CA PHE A 244 -8.55 28.40 30.53
C PHE A 244 -8.36 29.75 31.25
N ILE A 245 -7.19 30.39 31.11
CA ILE A 245 -6.93 31.72 31.70
C ILE A 245 -7.92 32.75 31.14
N MET A 246 -8.15 32.76 29.83
CA MET A 246 -9.11 33.64 29.19
C MET A 246 -10.54 33.41 29.70
N LEU A 247 -10.95 32.15 29.89
CA LEU A 247 -12.25 31.80 30.46
C LEU A 247 -12.39 32.33 31.90
N VAL A 248 -11.37 32.14 32.75
CA VAL A 248 -11.37 32.65 34.13
C VAL A 248 -11.47 34.18 34.15
N ILE A 249 -10.71 34.88 33.31
CA ILE A 249 -10.78 36.34 33.18
C ILE A 249 -12.19 36.78 32.76
N LEU A 250 -12.79 36.10 31.77
CA LEU A 250 -14.15 36.40 31.32
C LEU A 250 -15.20 36.16 32.42
N VAL A 251 -15.04 35.12 33.24
CA VAL A 251 -15.89 34.85 34.40
C VAL A 251 -15.76 35.96 35.45
N ILE A 252 -14.52 36.36 35.79
CA ILE A 252 -14.28 37.47 36.73
C ILE A 252 -14.91 38.77 36.21
N ILE A 253 -14.71 39.11 34.93
CA ILE A 253 -15.33 40.29 34.32
C ILE A 253 -16.85 40.21 34.39
N ARG A 254 -17.45 39.05 34.08
CA ARG A 254 -18.90 38.82 34.21
C ARG A 254 -19.40 39.05 35.63
N PHE A 255 -18.68 38.53 36.64
CA PHE A 255 -19.03 38.75 38.05
C PHE A 255 -18.93 40.24 38.42
N CYS A 256 -17.83 40.91 38.07
CA CYS A 256 -17.64 42.34 38.36
C CYS A 256 -18.66 43.25 37.62
N CYS A 257 -19.05 42.90 36.39
CA CYS A 257 -20.05 43.65 35.62
C CYS A 257 -21.47 43.41 36.16
N SER A 258 -21.80 42.18 36.58
CA SER A 258 -23.09 41.84 37.18
C SER A 258 -23.35 42.63 38.45
N GLU A 259 -22.34 42.79 39.30
CA GLU A 259 -22.45 43.52 40.56
C GLU A 259 -22.74 45.02 40.36
N ARG A 260 -22.16 45.64 39.32
CA ARG A 260 -22.39 47.07 39.03
C ARG A 260 -23.82 47.38 38.57
N GLN A 261 -24.52 46.45 37.93
CA GLN A 261 -25.89 46.69 37.48
C GLN A 261 -26.88 46.78 38.65
N SER A 262 -26.56 46.20 39.81
CA SER A 262 -27.43 46.21 40.99
C SER A 262 -27.55 47.57 41.69
N TYR A 263 -26.72 48.56 41.36
CA TYR A 263 -26.66 49.85 42.09
C TYR A 263 -27.34 51.03 41.38
N THR A 264 -28.09 50.81 40.31
CA THR A 264 -28.86 51.89 39.65
C THR A 264 -30.36 51.67 39.79
N VAL A 265 -30.83 51.63 41.04
CA VAL A 265 -32.26 51.79 41.34
C VAL A 265 -32.44 52.90 42.36
N GLY A 266 -32.97 54.01 41.86
CA GLY A 266 -33.84 54.88 42.65
C GLY A 266 -33.17 55.87 43.59
N ARG A 267 -32.89 57.06 43.06
CA ARG A 267 -33.26 58.27 43.80
C ARG A 267 -34.09 59.17 42.89
N GLN A 268 -35.36 58.83 42.78
CA GLN A 268 -36.41 59.80 42.47
C GLN A 268 -36.45 60.78 43.64
N PHE A 269 -36.03 62.03 43.41
CA PHE A 269 -36.55 63.13 44.20
C PHE A 269 -37.88 63.51 43.57
N ILE A 270 -38.95 63.22 44.30
CA ILE A 270 -40.32 63.65 44.04
C ILE A 270 -40.42 65.08 44.59
N ASP A 271 -40.78 65.99 43.69
CA ASP A 271 -41.39 67.33 43.83
C ASP A 271 -41.11 68.19 45.07
#